data_AF-A0A937NQ57-F1
#
_entry.id   AF-A0A937NQ57-F1
#
_cell.length_a   1.000
_cell.length_b   1.000
_cell.length_c   1.000
_cell.angle_alpha   90.00
_cell.angle_beta   90.00
_cell.angle_gamma   90.00
#
_symmetry.space_group_name_H-M   'P 1'
#
loop_
_entity.id
_entity.type
_entity.pdbx_description
1 polymer ?
#
loop_
_entity_poly.entity_id
_entity_poly.type
_entity_poly.pdbx_seq_one_letter_code
_entity_poly.pdbx_strand_id
1 'polypeptide(L)'
;MASEFSDKGSVTGAVMVVGGGIAGIQASLDLAEAGYKVYLVENKSAIGGHMAQLDKTFPTNDCAMCIVSPKLVDCGRHRNIELLMDSDVIGMRGQAGAFTVKVRTRPRYIDLDKCTGCGDCADVCPVIIPGRFDEGLAVQQAAYKLYPQAVPNAYAIEKRGISPCRDACPAHQRAQGYIALIREGRYEDALRVIKEDNPFPGICGRICNHRCEDACNRGKLDDPINIHALKRFVTDKVYAQPRVVPEPAERRYEERVAIIGAGPCGLTTAQ
;
A
#
# COMPACT_ATOMS: atom_id res chain seq x y z
N MET A 1 -37.52 -50.65 -13.65
CA MET A 1 -37.23 -49.32 -14.22
C MET A 1 -37.68 -48.28 -13.22
N ALA A 2 -36.74 -47.72 -12.46
CA ALA A 2 -36.95 -46.51 -11.67
C ALA A 2 -35.58 -45.87 -11.50
N SER A 3 -35.20 -45.02 -12.46
CA SER A 3 -34.03 -44.16 -12.33
C SER A 3 -34.50 -42.86 -11.70
N GLU A 4 -34.32 -42.74 -10.39
CA GLU A 4 -34.45 -41.49 -9.66
C GLU A 4 -33.34 -40.54 -10.11
N PHE A 5 -33.65 -39.64 -11.04
CA PHE A 5 -32.82 -38.46 -11.29
C PHE A 5 -33.05 -37.50 -10.13
N SER A 6 -32.25 -37.66 -9.08
CA SER A 6 -32.06 -36.65 -8.05
C SER A 6 -31.56 -35.37 -8.73
N ASP A 7 -32.39 -34.33 -8.65
CA ASP A 7 -32.11 -32.97 -9.10
C ASP A 7 -30.92 -32.41 -8.30
N LYS A 8 -29.70 -32.66 -8.77
CA LYS A 8 -28.47 -32.07 -8.22
C LYS A 8 -28.33 -30.69 -8.86
N GLY A 9 -28.69 -29.66 -8.08
CA GLY A 9 -28.51 -28.26 -8.47
C GLY A 9 -27.18 -28.02 -9.18
N SER A 10 -27.22 -27.24 -10.26
CA SER A 10 -26.12 -27.04 -11.21
C SER A 10 -24.78 -26.80 -10.49
N VAL A 11 -23.87 -27.76 -10.60
CA VAL A 11 -22.51 -27.64 -10.07
C VAL A 11 -21.83 -26.46 -10.75
N THR A 12 -21.28 -25.55 -9.95
CA THR A 12 -20.56 -24.40 -10.49
C THR A 12 -19.19 -24.87 -10.97
N GLY A 13 -18.86 -24.67 -12.24
CA GLY A 13 -17.56 -25.05 -12.85
C GLY A 13 -16.38 -24.16 -12.42
N ALA A 14 -16.45 -23.54 -11.24
CA ALA A 14 -15.42 -22.67 -10.70
C ALA A 14 -14.86 -23.20 -9.38
N VAL A 15 -13.55 -23.06 -9.19
CA VAL A 15 -12.82 -23.52 -8.01
C VAL A 15 -12.12 -22.34 -7.35
N MET A 16 -12.11 -22.29 -6.02
CA MET A 16 -11.30 -21.33 -5.27
C MET A 16 -10.15 -22.06 -4.58
N VAL A 17 -8.93 -21.58 -4.81
CA VAL A 17 -7.72 -22.06 -4.14
C VAL A 17 -7.27 -20.99 -3.15
N VAL A 18 -7.03 -21.39 -1.90
CA VAL A 18 -6.62 -20.47 -0.83
C VAL A 18 -5.15 -20.72 -0.50
N GLY A 19 -4.32 -19.71 -0.74
CA GLY A 19 -2.86 -19.73 -0.56
C GLY A 19 -2.11 -19.88 -1.88
N GLY A 20 -1.34 -18.86 -2.23
CA GLY A 20 -0.52 -18.79 -3.45
C GLY A 20 0.89 -19.36 -3.29
N GLY A 21 1.10 -20.35 -2.41
CA GLY A 21 2.36 -21.09 -2.35
C GLY A 21 2.49 -22.11 -3.49
N ILE A 22 3.62 -22.84 -3.56
CA ILE A 22 3.87 -23.85 -4.62
C ILE A 22 2.72 -24.85 -4.80
N ALA A 23 2.11 -25.31 -3.69
CA ALA A 23 0.99 -26.25 -3.73
C ALA A 23 -0.27 -25.62 -4.35
N GLY A 24 -0.64 -24.41 -3.94
CA GLY A 24 -1.82 -23.72 -4.47
C GLY A 24 -1.64 -23.26 -5.91
N ILE A 25 -0.42 -22.86 -6.29
CA ILE A 25 -0.08 -22.55 -7.67
C ILE A 25 -0.25 -23.79 -8.56
N GLN A 26 0.32 -24.93 -8.16
CA GLN A 26 0.18 -26.17 -8.95
C GLN A 26 -1.28 -26.61 -9.06
N ALA A 27 -2.01 -26.64 -7.94
CA ALA A 27 -3.43 -26.98 -7.96
C ALA A 27 -4.24 -26.05 -8.88
N SER A 28 -3.92 -24.75 -8.87
CA SER A 28 -4.59 -23.77 -9.74
C SER A 28 -4.28 -24.02 -11.22
N LEU A 29 -3.04 -24.33 -11.56
CA LEU A 29 -2.64 -24.65 -12.94
C LEU A 29 -3.34 -25.92 -13.44
N ASP A 30 -3.28 -27.01 -12.67
CA ASP A 30 -3.88 -28.29 -13.07
C ASP A 30 -5.40 -28.17 -13.30
N LEU A 31 -6.10 -27.45 -12.40
CA LEU A 31 -7.54 -27.19 -12.52
C LEU A 31 -7.87 -26.29 -13.70
N ALA A 32 -7.02 -25.29 -13.97
CA ALA A 32 -7.24 -24.36 -15.05
C ALA A 32 -6.98 -24.99 -16.42
N GLU A 33 -6.00 -25.89 -16.52
CA GLU A 33 -5.73 -26.73 -17.70
C GLU A 33 -6.83 -27.76 -17.94
N ALA A 34 -7.45 -28.29 -16.88
CA ALA A 34 -8.65 -29.11 -16.96
C ALA A 34 -9.92 -28.34 -17.40
N GLY A 35 -9.82 -27.02 -17.59
CA GLY A 35 -10.90 -26.18 -18.11
C GLY A 35 -11.78 -25.52 -17.05
N TYR A 36 -11.43 -25.61 -15.76
CA TYR A 36 -12.17 -24.93 -14.70
C TYR A 36 -11.73 -23.47 -14.56
N LYS A 37 -12.67 -22.58 -14.20
CA LYS A 37 -12.33 -21.21 -13.76
C LYS A 37 -11.79 -21.28 -12.34
N VAL A 38 -10.60 -20.74 -12.09
CA VAL A 38 -9.94 -20.77 -10.78
C VAL A 38 -9.83 -19.35 -10.21
N TYR A 39 -10.20 -19.19 -8.94
CA TYR A 39 -9.92 -18.00 -8.14
C TYR A 39 -8.81 -18.34 -7.15
N LEU A 40 -7.62 -17.77 -7.31
CA LEU A 40 -6.49 -17.99 -6.40
C LEU A 40 -6.38 -16.82 -5.43
N VAL A 41 -6.72 -17.07 -4.16
CA VAL A 41 -6.69 -16.09 -3.08
C VAL A 41 -5.34 -16.14 -2.35
N GLU A 42 -4.65 -15.01 -2.27
CA GLU A 42 -3.39 -14.85 -1.55
C GLU A 42 -3.46 -13.62 -0.63
N ASN A 43 -2.96 -13.78 0.60
CA ASN A 43 -2.99 -12.72 1.61
C ASN A 43 -1.86 -11.69 1.42
N LYS A 44 -0.75 -12.07 0.77
CA LYS A 44 0.35 -11.18 0.42
C LYS A 44 0.08 -10.47 -0.91
N SER A 45 0.95 -9.51 -1.24
CA SER A 45 0.88 -8.75 -2.50
C SER A 45 1.38 -9.55 -3.72
N ALA A 46 1.90 -10.76 -3.52
CA ALA A 46 2.32 -11.65 -4.59
C ALA A 46 2.23 -13.12 -4.16
N ILE A 47 2.03 -14.00 -5.14
CA ILE A 47 2.14 -15.46 -4.99
C ILE A 47 3.61 -15.89 -4.85
N GLY A 48 3.86 -17.15 -4.48
CA GLY A 48 5.20 -17.73 -4.29
C GLY A 48 5.36 -18.47 -2.97
N GLY A 49 4.73 -17.97 -1.91
CA GLY A 49 4.83 -18.55 -0.56
C GLY A 49 6.27 -18.62 -0.04
N HIS A 50 6.54 -19.57 0.85
CA HIS A 50 7.87 -19.76 1.44
C HIS A 50 8.92 -20.26 0.44
N MET A 51 8.51 -20.98 -0.60
CA MET A 51 9.45 -21.47 -1.61
C MET A 51 10.17 -20.33 -2.32
N ALA A 52 9.51 -19.18 -2.49
CA ALA A 52 10.14 -17.98 -3.06
C ALA A 52 11.23 -17.39 -2.15
N GLN A 53 11.17 -17.61 -0.83
CA GLN A 53 12.16 -17.13 0.14
C GLN A 53 13.41 -18.04 0.22
N LEU A 54 13.33 -19.28 -0.27
CA LEU A 54 14.44 -20.23 -0.22
C LEU A 54 15.46 -19.90 -1.32
N ASP A 55 16.75 -20.06 -1.00
CA ASP A 55 17.81 -20.02 -2.02
C ASP A 55 17.81 -21.32 -2.83
N LYS A 56 17.95 -22.46 -2.14
CA LYS A 56 18.02 -23.80 -2.74
C LYS A 56 16.92 -24.74 -2.24
N THR A 57 16.67 -25.79 -3.01
CA THR A 57 15.74 -26.88 -2.65
C THR A 57 16.47 -28.22 -2.63
N PHE A 58 16.34 -28.97 -1.53
CA PHE A 58 16.85 -30.34 -1.43
C PHE A 58 15.93 -31.31 -2.19
N PRO A 59 16.42 -32.47 -2.67
CA PRO A 59 17.79 -32.98 -2.58
C PRO A 59 18.72 -32.51 -3.72
N THR A 60 18.18 -31.91 -4.78
CA THR A 60 18.94 -31.55 -5.98
C THR A 60 19.83 -30.31 -5.78
N ASN A 61 19.54 -29.51 -4.75
CA ASN A 61 20.18 -28.22 -4.49
C ASN A 61 20.03 -27.23 -5.67
N ASP A 62 18.94 -27.34 -6.41
CA ASP A 62 18.56 -26.38 -7.43
C ASP A 62 18.11 -25.07 -6.79
N CYS A 63 18.30 -23.97 -7.51
CA CYS A 63 17.74 -22.67 -7.13
C CYS A 63 16.21 -22.76 -7.03
N ALA A 64 15.65 -22.41 -5.87
CA ALA A 64 14.21 -22.50 -5.65
C ALA A 64 13.45 -21.60 -6.63
N MET A 65 13.99 -20.40 -6.89
CA MET A 65 13.40 -19.45 -7.83
C MET A 65 13.40 -19.98 -9.27
N CYS A 66 14.40 -20.75 -9.69
CA CYS A 66 14.43 -21.35 -11.02
C CYS A 66 13.30 -22.36 -11.25
N ILE A 67 12.86 -23.05 -10.19
CA ILE A 67 11.76 -24.00 -10.25
C ILE A 67 10.40 -23.30 -10.13
N VAL A 68 10.29 -22.31 -9.22
CA VAL A 68 9.01 -21.66 -8.94
C VAL A 68 8.65 -20.60 -9.97
N SER A 69 9.63 -19.85 -10.50
CA SER A 69 9.39 -18.69 -11.37
C SER A 69 8.58 -19.00 -12.63
N PRO A 70 8.82 -20.11 -13.36
CA PRO A 70 7.97 -20.47 -14.51
C PRO A 70 6.51 -20.64 -14.09
N LYS A 71 6.26 -21.38 -13.00
CA LYS A 71 4.91 -21.62 -12.47
C LYS A 71 4.23 -20.34 -12.00
N LEU A 72 4.97 -19.40 -11.41
CA LEU A 72 4.44 -18.09 -11.03
C LEU A 72 3.95 -17.32 -12.27
N VAL A 73 4.78 -17.26 -13.31
CA VAL A 73 4.46 -16.54 -14.55
C VAL A 73 3.30 -17.19 -15.28
N ASP A 74 3.28 -18.51 -15.39
CA ASP A 74 2.20 -19.26 -16.02
C ASP A 74 0.89 -19.04 -15.28
N CYS A 75 0.90 -19.18 -13.95
CA CYS A 75 -0.28 -18.96 -13.12
C CYS A 75 -0.80 -17.52 -13.23
N GLY A 76 0.10 -16.52 -13.22
CA GLY A 76 -0.27 -15.12 -13.31
C GLY A 76 -0.75 -14.65 -14.68
N ARG A 77 -0.49 -15.41 -15.75
CA ARG A 77 -0.94 -15.10 -17.12
C ARG A 77 -2.07 -16.00 -17.61
N HIS A 78 -2.43 -17.02 -16.84
CA HIS A 78 -3.42 -18.00 -17.26
C HIS A 78 -4.83 -17.40 -17.34
N ARG A 79 -5.49 -17.51 -18.50
CA ARG A 79 -6.81 -16.90 -18.75
C ARG A 79 -7.93 -17.41 -17.83
N ASN A 80 -7.82 -18.68 -17.41
CA ASN A 80 -8.79 -19.29 -16.49
C ASN A 80 -8.44 -19.07 -15.00
N ILE A 81 -7.33 -18.41 -14.67
CA ILE A 81 -6.95 -18.14 -13.27
C ILE A 81 -7.14 -16.65 -12.99
N GLU A 82 -7.86 -16.35 -11.92
CA GLU A 82 -8.04 -15.01 -11.40
C GLU A 82 -7.30 -14.86 -10.08
N LEU A 83 -6.30 -14.00 -10.07
CA LEU A 83 -5.47 -13.72 -8.91
C LEU A 83 -6.15 -12.70 -8.00
N LEU A 84 -6.54 -13.14 -6.81
CA LEU A 84 -7.08 -12.29 -5.74
C LEU A 84 -5.97 -12.05 -4.71
N MET A 85 -5.09 -11.09 -5.01
CA MET A 85 -3.98 -10.71 -4.13
C MET A 85 -4.46 -9.81 -3.00
N ASP A 86 -3.64 -9.67 -1.96
CA ASP A 86 -3.95 -8.84 -0.79
C ASP A 86 -5.30 -9.20 -0.15
N SER A 87 -5.73 -10.46 -0.28
CA SER A 87 -7.10 -10.90 0.00
C SER A 87 -7.16 -12.03 1.01
N ASP A 88 -8.13 -11.96 1.92
CA ASP A 88 -8.38 -12.96 2.96
C ASP A 88 -9.79 -13.54 2.78
N VAL A 89 -9.95 -14.87 2.93
CA VAL A 89 -11.27 -15.50 3.05
C VAL A 89 -11.82 -15.26 4.45
N ILE A 90 -12.96 -14.57 4.56
CA ILE A 90 -13.57 -14.21 5.86
C ILE A 90 -14.78 -15.08 6.22
N GLY A 91 -15.28 -15.89 5.28
CA GLY A 91 -16.36 -16.83 5.56
C GLY A 91 -16.79 -17.57 4.31
N MET A 92 -17.40 -18.74 4.53
CA MET A 92 -17.97 -19.57 3.47
C MET A 92 -19.29 -20.19 3.92
N ARG A 93 -20.20 -20.37 2.98
CA ARG A 93 -21.49 -21.04 3.16
C ARG A 93 -21.79 -21.89 1.93
N GLY A 94 -22.70 -22.85 2.07
CA GLY A 94 -23.10 -23.75 0.99
C GLY A 94 -22.57 -25.17 1.19
N GLN A 95 -22.60 -25.95 0.13
CA GLN A 95 -22.25 -27.37 0.14
C GLN A 95 -21.39 -27.70 -1.09
N ALA A 96 -20.85 -28.93 -1.14
CA ALA A 96 -20.02 -29.38 -2.26
C ALA A 96 -20.70 -29.09 -3.62
N GLY A 97 -19.98 -28.39 -4.50
CA GLY A 97 -20.47 -27.97 -5.82
C GLY A 97 -21.22 -26.63 -5.87
N ALA A 98 -21.57 -26.04 -4.72
CA ALA A 98 -22.30 -24.78 -4.62
C ALA A 98 -21.87 -23.98 -3.37
N PHE A 99 -20.63 -23.47 -3.38
CA PHE A 99 -20.11 -22.62 -2.32
C PHE A 99 -20.30 -21.14 -2.63
N THR A 100 -20.67 -20.37 -1.61
CA THR A 100 -20.58 -18.91 -1.61
C THR A 100 -19.50 -18.49 -0.63
N VAL A 101 -18.43 -17.88 -1.13
CA VAL A 101 -17.28 -17.45 -0.33
C VAL A 101 -17.25 -15.93 -0.23
N LYS A 102 -17.06 -15.41 0.98
CA LYS A 102 -16.82 -13.98 1.24
C LYS A 102 -15.31 -13.75 1.32
N VAL A 103 -14.82 -12.91 0.42
CA VAL A 103 -13.40 -12.52 0.34
C VAL A 103 -13.28 -11.04 0.70
N ARG A 104 -12.30 -10.71 1.55
CA ARG A 104 -11.95 -9.34 1.90
C ARG A 104 -10.63 -8.98 1.23
N THR A 105 -10.68 -8.11 0.23
CA THR A 105 -9.50 -7.57 -0.43
C THR A 105 -9.05 -6.29 0.24
N ARG A 106 -7.79 -6.23 0.66
CA ARG A 106 -7.16 -5.04 1.23
C ARG A 106 -6.67 -4.14 0.10
N PRO A 107 -6.74 -2.80 0.26
CA PRO A 107 -6.24 -1.89 -0.75
C PRO A 107 -4.72 -2.02 -0.89
N ARG A 108 -4.26 -2.31 -2.10
CA ARG A 108 -2.84 -2.26 -2.48
C ARG A 108 -2.28 -0.83 -2.53
N TYR A 109 -3.18 0.16 -2.66
CA TYR A 109 -2.90 1.58 -2.91
C TYR A 109 -2.10 1.88 -4.19
N ILE A 110 -1.96 0.88 -5.06
CA ILE A 110 -1.37 1.01 -6.40
C ILE A 110 -2.33 0.31 -7.35
N ASP A 111 -2.66 1.02 -8.44
CA ASP A 111 -3.49 0.52 -9.52
C ASP A 111 -2.67 -0.46 -10.38
N LEU A 112 -3.09 -1.72 -10.42
CA LEU A 112 -2.39 -2.79 -11.13
C LEU A 112 -2.34 -2.54 -12.63
N ASP A 113 -3.39 -1.96 -13.20
CA ASP A 113 -3.49 -1.74 -14.65
C ASP A 113 -2.56 -0.61 -15.12
N LYS A 114 -2.13 0.25 -14.19
CA LYS A 114 -1.21 1.38 -14.46
C LYS A 114 0.21 1.13 -13.97
N CYS A 115 0.42 0.16 -13.08
CA CYS A 115 1.72 -0.12 -12.50
C CYS A 115 2.63 -0.83 -13.51
N THR A 116 3.72 -0.18 -13.89
CA THR A 116 4.74 -0.76 -14.78
C THR A 116 5.77 -1.62 -14.05
N GLY A 117 5.83 -1.52 -12.72
CA GLY A 117 6.83 -2.23 -11.92
C GLY A 117 8.24 -1.62 -12.00
N CYS A 118 8.38 -0.34 -12.36
CA CYS A 118 9.67 0.33 -12.56
C CYS A 118 10.54 0.44 -11.29
N GLY A 119 9.94 0.76 -10.14
CA GLY A 119 10.65 0.90 -8.86
C GLY A 119 10.81 2.32 -8.33
N ASP A 120 10.54 3.34 -9.14
CA ASP A 120 10.71 4.75 -8.76
C ASP A 120 10.01 5.10 -7.44
N CYS A 121 8.83 4.51 -7.20
CA CYS A 121 8.06 4.73 -5.97
C CYS A 121 8.77 4.24 -4.69
N ALA A 122 9.54 3.14 -4.78
CA ALA A 122 10.30 2.62 -3.65
C ALA A 122 11.58 3.46 -3.44
N ASP A 123 12.24 3.87 -4.51
CA ASP A 123 13.47 4.66 -4.45
C ASP A 123 13.25 6.03 -3.79
N VAL A 124 12.10 6.68 -4.05
CA VAL A 124 11.78 7.99 -3.48
C VAL A 124 11.06 7.91 -2.12
N CYS A 125 10.74 6.72 -1.62
CA CYS A 125 9.94 6.55 -0.41
C CYS A 125 10.78 6.80 0.86
N PRO A 126 10.45 7.81 1.68
CA PRO A 126 11.25 8.15 2.86
C PRO A 126 10.96 7.25 4.08
N VAL A 127 10.00 6.34 3.95
CA VAL A 127 9.50 5.53 5.08
C VAL A 127 10.15 4.16 5.02
N ILE A 128 11.01 3.89 5.99
CA ILE A 128 11.73 2.61 6.13
C ILE A 128 11.03 1.75 7.18
N ILE A 129 10.76 0.49 6.83
CA ILE A 129 10.13 -0.52 7.69
C ILE A 129 10.92 -1.85 7.59
N PRO A 130 10.80 -2.76 8.57
CA PRO A 130 11.38 -4.10 8.44
C PRO A 130 10.82 -4.85 7.21
N GLY A 131 11.71 -5.53 6.48
CA GLY A 131 11.39 -6.37 5.34
C GLY A 131 10.56 -7.59 5.76
N ARG A 132 9.31 -7.69 5.30
CA ARG A 132 8.45 -8.83 5.63
C ARG A 132 8.86 -10.12 4.92
N PHE A 133 9.44 -9.99 3.73
CA PHE A 133 9.92 -11.15 2.97
C PHE A 133 11.23 -11.69 3.53
N ASP A 134 12.11 -10.82 4.00
CA ASP A 134 13.40 -11.18 4.59
C ASP A 134 13.32 -11.47 6.10
N GLU A 135 12.12 -11.72 6.64
CA GLU A 135 11.88 -12.00 8.07
C GLU A 135 12.50 -10.96 9.03
N GLY A 136 12.54 -9.69 8.60
CA GLY A 136 13.11 -8.59 9.38
C GLY A 136 14.64 -8.50 9.37
N LEU A 137 15.33 -9.35 8.61
CA LEU A 137 16.80 -9.30 8.46
C LEU A 137 17.24 -8.14 7.56
N ALA A 138 16.40 -7.74 6.61
CA ALA A 138 16.58 -6.57 5.77
C ALA A 138 15.53 -5.50 6.09
N VAL A 139 15.80 -4.27 5.65
CA VAL A 139 14.82 -3.19 5.62
C VAL A 139 14.21 -3.08 4.24
N GLN A 140 12.99 -2.55 4.18
CA GLN A 140 12.29 -2.19 2.95
C GLN A 140 11.63 -0.81 3.12
N GLN A 141 11.18 -0.24 2.03
CA GLN A 141 10.41 0.99 2.01
C GLN A 141 8.91 0.69 2.19
N ALA A 142 8.12 1.70 2.57
CA ALA A 142 6.66 1.51 2.67
C ALA A 142 6.02 1.26 1.30
N ALA A 143 6.55 1.84 0.23
CA ALA A 143 6.27 1.41 -1.14
C ALA A 143 7.26 0.31 -1.50
N TYR A 144 6.77 -0.89 -1.77
CA TYR A 144 7.62 -2.07 -1.90
C TYR A 144 7.10 -3.02 -2.98
N LYS A 145 8.00 -3.86 -3.49
CA LYS A 145 7.68 -5.07 -4.23
C LYS A 145 8.11 -6.24 -3.35
N LEU A 146 7.22 -7.23 -3.15
CA LEU A 146 7.42 -8.27 -2.13
C LEU A 146 8.77 -9.01 -2.28
N TYR A 147 9.15 -9.31 -3.52
CA TYR A 147 10.46 -9.83 -3.89
C TYR A 147 10.71 -9.55 -5.39
N PRO A 148 11.96 -9.64 -5.89
CA PRO A 148 12.29 -9.16 -7.23
C PRO A 148 11.54 -9.85 -8.39
N GLN A 149 11.20 -11.13 -8.26
CA GLN A 149 10.45 -11.92 -9.25
C GLN A 149 8.94 -12.05 -8.89
N ALA A 150 8.40 -11.15 -8.07
CA ALA A 150 7.01 -11.19 -7.63
C ALA A 150 6.00 -11.21 -8.78
N VAL A 151 4.96 -12.05 -8.62
CA VAL A 151 3.80 -12.11 -9.50
C VAL A 151 2.53 -11.81 -8.66
N PRO A 152 1.70 -10.83 -9.06
CA PRO A 152 1.89 -9.89 -10.18
C PRO A 152 3.15 -9.03 -10.02
N ASN A 153 3.78 -8.65 -11.15
CA ASN A 153 4.95 -7.78 -11.19
C ASN A 153 4.54 -6.32 -10.90
N ALA A 154 4.15 -6.05 -9.67
CA ALA A 154 3.64 -4.75 -9.25
C ALA A 154 4.03 -4.44 -7.81
N TYR A 155 4.08 -3.14 -7.52
CA TYR A 155 4.35 -2.63 -6.18
C TYR A 155 3.07 -2.60 -5.34
N ALA A 156 3.24 -2.48 -4.03
CA ALA A 156 2.19 -2.22 -3.05
C ALA A 156 2.67 -1.16 -2.04
N ILE A 157 1.73 -0.48 -1.38
CA ILE A 157 2.06 0.42 -0.27
C ILE A 157 1.58 -0.19 1.04
N GLU A 158 2.50 -0.40 1.98
CA GLU A 158 2.13 -0.82 3.33
C GLU A 158 1.67 0.38 4.17
N LYS A 159 0.39 0.37 4.55
CA LYS A 159 -0.20 1.39 5.42
C LYS A 159 -0.51 0.81 6.79
N ARG A 160 0.22 1.27 7.82
CA ARG A 160 0.10 0.79 9.22
C ARG A 160 -1.03 1.43 10.04
N GLY A 161 -1.88 2.26 9.42
CA GLY A 161 -3.02 2.92 10.07
C GLY A 161 -2.88 4.44 10.22
N ILE A 162 -3.63 5.02 11.16
CA ILE A 162 -3.59 6.44 11.52
C ILE A 162 -2.73 6.59 12.78
N SER A 163 -1.73 7.47 12.72
CA SER A 163 -0.86 7.73 13.87
C SER A 163 -1.59 8.59 14.92
N PRO A 164 -1.35 8.39 16.23
CA PRO A 164 -1.98 9.21 17.28
C PRO A 164 -1.73 10.70 17.13
N CYS A 165 -0.54 11.10 16.67
CA CYS A 165 -0.20 12.49 16.41
C CYS A 165 -1.04 13.12 15.28
N ARG A 166 -1.50 12.32 14.32
CA ARG A 166 -2.39 12.77 13.23
C ARG A 166 -3.83 12.88 13.72
N ASP A 167 -4.26 11.92 14.53
CA ASP A 167 -5.59 11.89 15.11
C ASP A 167 -5.81 13.07 16.09
N ALA A 168 -4.82 13.37 16.92
CA ALA A 168 -4.84 14.50 17.85
C ALA A 168 -4.71 15.88 17.17
N CYS A 169 -4.31 15.93 15.90
CA CYS A 169 -4.13 17.19 15.17
C CYS A 169 -5.48 17.66 14.60
N PRO A 170 -5.96 18.87 14.90
CA PRO A 170 -7.22 19.39 14.34
C PRO A 170 -7.22 19.50 12.80
N ALA A 171 -6.04 19.64 12.18
CA ALA A 171 -5.87 19.67 10.73
C ALA A 171 -5.64 18.26 10.13
N HIS A 172 -5.63 17.21 10.96
CA HIS A 172 -5.27 15.84 10.57
C HIS A 172 -3.94 15.74 9.79
N GLN A 173 -3.00 16.64 10.13
CA GLN A 173 -1.75 16.82 9.43
C GLN A 173 -0.85 15.59 9.58
N ARG A 174 -0.25 15.13 8.47
CA ARG A 174 0.58 13.92 8.43
C ARG A 174 2.00 14.15 8.97
N ALA A 175 2.13 14.28 10.30
CA ALA A 175 3.41 14.50 10.98
C ALA A 175 4.52 13.52 10.57
N GLN A 176 4.22 12.23 10.54
CA GLN A 176 5.21 11.20 10.19
C GLN A 176 5.79 11.37 8.78
N GLY A 177 5.00 11.85 7.83
CA GLY A 177 5.43 12.01 6.43
C GLY A 177 6.52 13.05 6.28
N TYR A 178 6.29 14.27 6.79
CA TYR A 178 7.31 15.31 6.70
C TYR A 178 8.49 15.07 7.64
N ILE A 179 8.32 14.38 8.77
CA ILE A 179 9.45 14.00 9.64
C ILE A 179 10.38 13.01 8.93
N ALA A 180 9.82 12.05 8.19
CA ALA A 180 10.61 11.15 7.37
C ALA A 180 11.40 11.91 6.28
N LEU A 181 10.78 12.89 5.63
CA LEU A 181 11.44 13.74 4.63
C LEU A 181 12.52 14.65 5.23
N ILE A 182 12.31 15.18 6.45
CA ILE A 182 13.31 15.95 7.19
C ILE A 182 14.55 15.09 7.46
N ARG A 183 14.36 13.82 7.86
CA ARG A 183 15.46 12.88 8.11
C ARG A 183 16.36 12.70 6.87
N GLU A 184 15.78 12.72 5.67
CA GLU A 184 16.51 12.62 4.41
C GLU A 184 17.09 13.95 3.91
N GLY A 185 16.86 15.06 4.62
CA GLY A 185 17.27 16.40 4.19
C GLY A 185 16.41 17.00 3.08
N ARG A 186 15.28 16.38 2.73
CA ARG A 186 14.35 16.81 1.68
C ARG A 186 13.38 17.86 2.21
N TYR A 187 13.90 19.04 2.56
CA TYR A 187 13.13 20.07 3.27
C TYR A 187 12.00 20.68 2.42
N GLU A 188 12.19 20.82 1.12
CA GLU A 188 11.15 21.33 0.22
C GLU A 188 9.97 20.36 0.10
N ASP A 189 10.25 19.07 -0.06
CA ASP A 189 9.23 18.02 -0.02
C ASP A 189 8.52 17.98 1.33
N ALA A 190 9.27 18.11 2.43
CA ALA A 190 8.70 18.16 3.77
C ALA A 190 7.72 19.34 3.91
N LEU A 191 8.09 20.52 3.43
CA LEU A 191 7.21 21.69 3.43
C LEU A 191 6.00 21.48 2.52
N ARG A 192 6.17 20.86 1.35
CA ARG A 192 5.07 20.52 0.44
C ARG A 192 4.06 19.59 1.11
N VAL A 193 4.51 18.51 1.74
CA VAL A 193 3.64 17.59 2.49
C VAL A 193 2.93 18.29 3.65
N ILE A 194 3.61 19.20 4.34
CA ILE A 194 2.97 20.01 5.39
C ILE A 194 1.83 20.86 4.80
N LYS A 195 2.07 21.50 3.64
CA LYS A 195 1.11 22.38 2.97
C LYS A 195 -0.12 21.66 2.41
N GLU A 196 -0.05 20.34 2.20
CA GLU A 196 -1.22 19.55 1.78
C GLU A 196 -2.39 19.67 2.77
N ASP A 197 -2.09 19.71 4.08
CA ASP A 197 -3.10 19.76 5.14
C ASP A 197 -3.10 21.13 5.88
N ASN A 198 -2.02 21.92 5.78
CA ASN A 198 -1.82 23.14 6.57
C ASN A 198 -1.33 24.34 5.74
N PRO A 199 -2.19 25.34 5.47
CA PRO A 199 -1.84 26.53 4.67
C PRO A 199 -0.91 27.52 5.38
N PHE A 200 -0.78 27.44 6.71
CA PHE A 200 0.03 28.39 7.50
C PHE A 200 1.12 27.71 8.32
N PRO A 201 2.02 26.95 7.69
CA PRO A 201 2.97 26.12 8.43
C PRO A 201 3.98 26.94 9.22
N GLY A 202 4.41 28.11 8.72
CA GLY A 202 5.32 29.00 9.43
C GLY A 202 4.72 29.62 10.69
N ILE A 203 3.42 29.92 10.67
CA ILE A 203 2.67 30.41 11.84
C ILE A 203 2.45 29.24 12.81
N CYS A 204 1.96 28.10 12.31
CA CYS A 204 1.76 26.90 13.13
C CYS A 204 3.06 26.33 13.71
N GLY A 205 4.24 26.64 13.17
CA GLY A 205 5.54 26.31 13.79
C GLY A 205 5.93 27.24 14.94
N ARG A 206 5.13 28.28 15.23
CA ARG A 206 5.42 29.27 16.29
C ARG A 206 4.35 29.29 17.37
N ILE A 207 3.08 29.16 17.00
CA ILE A 207 1.95 29.35 17.91
C ILE A 207 1.14 28.08 18.20
N CYS A 208 1.52 26.93 17.64
CA CYS A 208 0.73 25.72 17.80
C CYS A 208 0.81 25.18 19.23
N ASN A 209 -0.34 24.72 19.73
CA ASN A 209 -0.50 24.09 21.03
C ASN A 209 -0.06 22.61 21.07
N HIS A 210 0.58 22.10 20.01
CA HIS A 210 1.34 20.83 19.98
C HIS A 210 0.66 19.58 20.58
N ARG A 211 -0.68 19.48 20.55
CA ARG A 211 -1.46 18.30 21.01
C ARG A 211 -0.98 16.96 20.45
N CYS A 212 -0.39 16.99 19.26
CA CYS A 212 0.22 15.85 18.60
C CYS A 212 1.42 15.26 19.36
N GLU A 213 2.09 16.06 20.20
CA GLU A 213 3.22 15.66 21.05
C GLU A 213 2.71 14.98 22.33
N ASP A 214 1.64 15.51 22.94
CA ASP A 214 0.96 14.87 24.08
C ASP A 214 0.45 13.46 23.75
N ALA A 215 -0.05 13.27 22.53
CA ALA A 215 -0.56 11.99 22.04
C ALA A 215 0.54 11.05 21.49
N CYS A 216 1.81 11.46 21.49
CA CYS A 216 2.86 10.75 20.77
C CYS A 216 3.22 9.40 21.42
N ASN A 217 3.11 8.30 20.65
CA ASN A 217 3.47 6.97 21.13
C ASN A 217 4.93 6.84 21.59
N ARG A 218 5.84 7.66 21.04
CA ARG A 218 7.25 7.65 21.45
C ARG A 218 7.42 8.07 22.92
N GLY A 219 6.57 8.98 23.39
CA GLY A 219 6.50 9.39 24.80
C GLY A 219 6.14 8.27 25.79
N LYS A 220 5.73 7.08 25.30
CA LYS A 220 5.52 5.89 26.15
C LYS A 220 6.81 5.10 26.41
N LEU A 221 7.87 5.38 25.64
CA LEU A 221 9.18 4.73 25.77
C LEU A 221 10.20 5.71 26.35
N ASP A 222 10.31 6.90 25.76
CA ASP A 222 11.18 8.00 26.17
C ASP A 222 10.44 9.33 25.95
N ASP A 223 11.00 10.29 25.23
CA ASP A 223 10.40 11.61 25.01
C ASP A 223 9.54 11.68 23.74
N PRO A 224 8.44 12.47 23.74
CA PRO A 224 7.69 12.74 22.53
C PRO A 224 8.57 13.44 21.49
N ILE A 225 8.33 13.11 20.22
CA ILE A 225 8.97 13.83 19.11
C ILE A 225 8.53 15.30 19.16
N ASN A 226 9.49 16.23 19.09
CA ASN A 226 9.25 17.67 19.04
C ASN A 226 8.77 18.11 17.64
N ILE A 227 7.54 17.72 17.30
CA ILE A 227 6.87 17.96 16.02
C ILE A 227 6.76 19.46 15.74
N HIS A 228 6.49 20.28 16.76
CA HIS A 228 6.36 21.73 16.67
C HIS A 228 7.67 22.39 16.23
N ALA A 229 8.79 22.06 16.89
CA ALA A 229 10.09 22.60 16.51
C ALA A 229 10.54 22.10 15.13
N LEU A 230 10.26 20.84 14.78
CA LEU A 230 10.55 20.30 13.45
C LEU A 230 9.78 21.05 12.35
N LYS A 231 8.50 21.36 12.59
CA LYS A 231 7.70 22.18 11.66
C LYS A 231 8.31 23.57 11.49
N ARG A 232 8.68 24.23 12.60
CA ARG A 232 9.36 25.53 12.56
C ARG A 232 10.65 25.46 11.75
N PHE A 233 11.51 24.50 12.08
CA PHE A 233 12.80 24.29 11.45
C PHE A 233 12.67 24.19 9.92
N VAL A 234 11.77 23.33 9.42
CA VAL A 234 11.55 23.19 7.97
C VAL A 234 11.08 24.49 7.35
N THR A 235 10.11 25.15 7.97
CA THR A 235 9.58 26.41 7.41
C THR A 235 10.65 27.49 7.35
N ASP A 236 11.43 27.66 8.41
CA ASP A 236 12.50 28.66 8.48
C ASP A 236 13.62 28.34 7.47
N LYS A 237 13.96 27.04 7.32
CA LYS A 237 15.00 26.59 6.38
C LYS A 237 14.62 26.84 4.92
N VAL A 238 13.38 26.58 4.54
CA VAL A 238 12.90 26.79 3.16
C VAL A 238 12.62 28.26 2.90
N TYR A 239 12.07 29.01 3.86
CA TYR A 239 11.79 30.45 3.70
C TYR A 239 13.04 31.33 3.68
N ALA A 240 14.19 30.82 4.16
CA ALA A 240 15.47 31.49 3.99
C ALA A 240 15.96 31.52 2.53
N GLN A 241 15.38 30.68 1.66
CA GLN A 241 15.69 30.64 0.24
C GLN A 241 14.80 31.63 -0.54
N PRO A 242 15.22 32.08 -1.75
CA PRO A 242 14.38 32.91 -2.60
C PRO A 242 13.02 32.25 -2.86
N ARG A 243 11.94 33.02 -2.70
CA ARG A 243 10.59 32.52 -2.93
C ARG A 243 10.40 32.15 -4.40
N VAL A 244 10.16 30.87 -4.66
CA VAL A 244 9.67 30.40 -5.96
C VAL A 244 8.19 30.77 -6.08
N VAL A 245 7.84 31.52 -7.13
CA VAL A 245 6.45 31.85 -7.43
C VAL A 245 5.80 30.61 -8.05
N PRO A 246 4.67 30.12 -7.51
CA PRO A 246 3.99 28.96 -8.08
C PRO A 246 3.49 29.28 -9.49
N GLU A 247 3.50 28.29 -10.36
CA GLU A 247 2.87 28.41 -11.68
C GLU A 247 1.36 28.63 -11.51
N PRO A 248 0.77 29.62 -12.19
CA PRO A 248 -0.67 29.83 -12.14
C PRO A 248 -1.41 28.58 -12.61
N ALA A 249 -2.43 28.17 -11.85
CA ALA A 249 -3.30 27.07 -12.25
C ALA A 249 -4.02 27.38 -13.58
N GLU A 250 -4.31 26.34 -14.35
CA GLU A 250 -5.06 26.45 -15.59
C GLU A 250 -6.42 27.14 -15.34
N ARG A 251 -6.71 28.17 -16.13
CA ARG A 251 -8.00 28.86 -16.06
C ARG A 251 -9.09 28.00 -16.71
N ARG A 252 -9.90 27.36 -15.88
CA ARG A 252 -11.03 26.52 -16.33
C ARG A 252 -12.30 27.30 -16.66
N TYR A 253 -12.45 28.51 -16.11
CA TYR A 253 -13.68 29.30 -16.16
C TYR A 253 -13.39 30.77 -16.47
N GLU A 254 -14.29 31.44 -17.19
CA GLU A 254 -14.12 32.86 -17.57
C GLU A 254 -14.50 33.82 -16.44
N GLU A 255 -15.30 33.37 -15.49
CA GLU A 255 -15.78 34.13 -14.35
C GLU A 255 -14.64 34.56 -13.43
N ARG A 256 -14.81 35.73 -12.79
CA ARG A 256 -13.88 36.24 -11.77
C ARG A 256 -14.39 35.89 -10.38
N VAL A 257 -13.51 35.34 -9.56
CA VAL A 257 -13.80 35.02 -8.15
C VAL A 257 -13.12 36.05 -7.26
N ALA A 258 -13.85 36.60 -6.29
CA ALA A 258 -13.32 37.45 -5.25
C ALA A 258 -13.43 36.76 -3.90
N ILE A 259 -12.39 36.86 -3.07
CA ILE A 259 -12.36 36.31 -1.71
C ILE A 259 -12.55 37.47 -0.73
N ILE A 260 -13.61 37.41 0.08
CA ILE A 260 -13.94 38.44 1.05
C ILE A 260 -13.58 37.94 2.46
N GLY A 261 -12.66 38.65 3.13
CA GLY A 261 -12.27 38.39 4.51
C GLY A 261 -10.82 37.93 4.67
N ALA A 262 -10.12 38.50 5.65
CA ALA A 262 -8.71 38.20 5.96
C ALA A 262 -8.53 37.13 7.06
N GLY A 263 -9.61 36.41 7.39
CA GLY A 263 -9.57 35.31 8.36
C GLY A 263 -8.88 34.05 7.80
N PRO A 264 -8.65 33.03 8.63
CA PRO A 264 -7.95 31.81 8.22
C PRO A 264 -8.63 31.11 7.05
N CYS A 265 -9.97 31.07 7.00
CA CYS A 265 -10.70 30.49 5.87
C CYS A 265 -10.45 31.26 4.58
N GLY A 266 -10.58 32.59 4.58
CA GLY A 266 -10.35 33.42 3.39
C GLY A 266 -8.91 33.35 2.89
N LEU A 267 -7.93 33.40 3.81
CA LEU A 267 -6.52 33.25 3.45
C LEU A 267 -6.18 31.85 2.95
N THR A 268 -6.85 30.80 3.43
CA THR A 268 -6.68 29.43 2.93
C THR A 268 -7.23 29.29 1.51
N THR A 269 -8.39 29.88 1.23
CA THR A 269 -8.96 29.90 -0.13
C THR A 269 -8.12 30.73 -1.11
N ALA A 270 -7.35 31.71 -0.61
CA ALA A 270 -6.53 32.59 -1.43
C ALA A 270 -5.13 32.05 -1.76
N GLN A 271 -4.67 31.02 -1.06
CA GLN A 271 -3.40 30.33 -1.32
C GLN A 271 -3.55 29.26 -2.40
#